data_AF-A0A919KVN4-F1
#
_entry.id   AF-A0A919KVN4-F1
#
_cell.length_a   1.000
_cell.length_b   1.000
_cell.length_c   1.000
_cell.angle_alpha   90.00
_cell.angle_beta   90.00
_cell.angle_gamma   90.00
#
_symmetry.space_group_name_H-M   'P 1'
#
loop_
_entity.id
_entity.type
_entity.pdbx_description
1 polymer ?
#
loop_
_entity_poly.entity_id
_entity_poly.type
_entity_poly.pdbx_seq_one_letter_code
_entity_poly.pdbx_strand_id
1 'polypeptide(L)'
;MPQRWQTAAVENMWSSRFAQHWAQEISPAAFWRRTAELDRQVLRGLPHHAAAVDTVVGDYHVEVRDAWKEIDARTRRVDPAVADLRSPRRTVGTVLGALGIGGAFAFFFSRADFDMLAILPWSSAFLTVGTVGVLMALLPVRRSAPATSGLVQRSWLLAGFATAAAAAPLLLLRFITFSELPGAARTSLGLNLVLAGVCCAASALVTVTWIRLGTEEHSAVERLVDDVSTQREAVAESVLTRYRTSLEELHRDLAAEEREMMHRAYTAAGETLVARGVIETVDQVCSHVPGMLMLQAIADATIPNRTVVLVPQLAPPQR
;
A
#
# COMPACT_ATOMS: atom_id res chain seq x y z
N MET A 1 -48.12 -17.71 4.32
CA MET A 1 -47.39 -16.62 5.00
C MET A 1 -46.34 -17.02 6.08
N PRO A 2 -46.13 -18.28 6.52
CA PRO A 2 -45.11 -18.58 7.56
C PRO A 2 -43.66 -18.74 7.06
N GLN A 3 -43.43 -18.94 5.75
CA GLN A 3 -42.10 -19.23 5.21
C GLN A 3 -41.13 -18.03 5.22
N ARG A 4 -41.61 -16.79 4.99
CA ARG A 4 -40.75 -15.59 4.96
C ARG A 4 -40.12 -15.26 6.32
N TRP A 5 -40.84 -15.51 7.42
CA TRP A 5 -40.36 -15.26 8.77
C TRP A 5 -39.28 -16.24 9.23
N GLN A 6 -39.34 -17.49 8.75
CA GLN A 6 -38.32 -18.50 9.04
C GLN A 6 -37.00 -18.22 8.32
N THR A 7 -37.04 -17.73 7.07
CA THR A 7 -35.83 -17.31 6.34
C THR A 7 -35.15 -16.11 6.97
N ALA A 8 -35.91 -15.05 7.32
CA ALA A 8 -35.34 -13.84 7.94
C ALA A 8 -34.71 -14.10 9.32
N ALA A 9 -35.34 -14.95 10.15
CA ALA A 9 -34.78 -15.30 11.46
C ALA A 9 -33.48 -16.13 11.35
N VAL A 10 -33.40 -16.99 10.34
CA VAL A 10 -32.19 -17.77 10.07
C VAL A 10 -31.09 -16.86 9.56
N GLU A 11 -31.36 -16.03 8.55
CA GLU A 11 -30.40 -15.05 8.00
C GLU A 11 -29.83 -14.10 9.06
N ASN A 12 -30.68 -13.57 9.96
CA ASN A 12 -30.28 -12.77 11.12
C ASN A 12 -29.31 -13.50 12.06
N MET A 13 -29.52 -14.79 12.27
CA MET A 13 -28.67 -15.59 13.16
C MET A 13 -27.28 -15.84 12.54
N TRP A 14 -27.19 -15.93 11.22
CA TRP A 14 -25.92 -16.16 10.52
C TRP A 14 -25.05 -14.90 10.46
N SER A 15 -25.61 -13.73 10.14
CA SER A 15 -24.85 -12.47 10.07
C SER A 15 -24.21 -12.10 11.40
N SER A 16 -24.98 -12.15 12.49
CA SER A 16 -24.46 -11.90 13.85
C SER A 16 -23.38 -12.91 14.25
N ARG A 17 -23.54 -14.20 13.94
CA ARG A 17 -22.53 -15.22 14.24
C ARG A 17 -21.23 -15.01 13.46
N PHE A 18 -21.31 -14.64 12.17
CA PHE A 18 -20.11 -14.38 11.38
C PHE A 18 -19.36 -13.14 11.86
N ALA A 19 -20.06 -12.04 12.13
CA ALA A 19 -19.46 -10.81 12.65
C ALA A 19 -18.83 -11.04 14.04
N GLN A 20 -19.54 -11.77 14.91
CA GLN A 20 -19.04 -12.14 16.23
C GLN A 20 -17.81 -13.06 16.14
N HIS A 21 -17.83 -14.07 15.28
CA HIS A 21 -16.70 -14.98 15.09
C HIS A 21 -15.46 -14.23 14.60
N TRP A 22 -15.60 -13.35 13.61
CA TRP A 22 -14.52 -12.47 13.19
C TRP A 22 -14.00 -11.60 14.35
N ALA A 23 -14.91 -11.02 15.14
CA ALA A 23 -14.57 -10.23 16.31
C ALA A 23 -13.89 -11.06 17.42
N GLN A 24 -14.02 -12.39 17.44
CA GLN A 24 -13.27 -13.28 18.34
C GLN A 24 -11.86 -13.56 17.82
N GLU A 25 -11.70 -13.73 16.52
CA GLU A 25 -10.43 -14.14 15.90
C GLU A 25 -9.47 -12.97 15.61
N ILE A 26 -10.00 -11.77 15.37
CA ILE A 26 -9.17 -10.63 14.98
C ILE A 26 -8.18 -10.26 16.08
N SER A 27 -6.90 -10.08 15.75
CA SER A 27 -5.91 -9.63 16.73
C SER A 27 -6.00 -8.11 16.94
N PRO A 28 -5.72 -7.58 18.15
CA PRO A 28 -5.72 -6.13 18.39
C PRO A 28 -4.80 -5.36 17.42
N ALA A 29 -3.65 -5.95 17.07
CA ALA A 29 -2.69 -5.37 16.14
C ALA A 29 -3.12 -5.42 14.65
N ALA A 30 -4.12 -6.23 14.32
CA ALA A 30 -4.66 -6.35 12.96
C ALA A 30 -5.99 -5.61 12.78
N PHE A 31 -6.70 -5.31 13.87
CA PHE A 31 -8.03 -4.69 13.86
C PHE A 31 -8.12 -3.49 12.91
N TRP A 32 -7.28 -2.47 13.14
CA TRP A 32 -7.27 -1.23 12.36
C TRP A 32 -7.00 -1.42 10.85
N ARG A 33 -6.33 -2.51 10.47
CA ARG A 33 -6.02 -2.82 9.07
C ARG A 33 -7.07 -3.69 8.38
N ARG A 34 -7.94 -4.32 9.16
CA ARG A 34 -8.93 -5.30 8.67
C ARG A 34 -10.36 -4.90 9.01
N THR A 35 -10.61 -3.64 9.39
CA THR A 35 -11.95 -3.11 9.70
C THR A 35 -12.94 -3.31 8.54
N ALA A 36 -12.51 -3.20 7.29
CA ALA A 36 -13.33 -3.50 6.11
C ALA A 36 -13.92 -4.92 6.08
N GLU A 37 -13.31 -5.89 6.78
CA GLU A 37 -13.85 -7.24 6.88
C GLU A 37 -15.10 -7.31 7.75
N LEU A 38 -15.24 -6.42 8.74
CA LEU A 38 -16.43 -6.37 9.58
C LEU A 38 -17.68 -6.11 8.74
N ASP A 39 -17.64 -5.11 7.86
CA ASP A 39 -18.73 -4.83 6.91
C ASP A 39 -19.02 -6.05 6.03
N ARG A 40 -17.98 -6.72 5.52
CA ARG A 40 -18.16 -7.95 4.73
C ARG A 40 -18.82 -9.07 5.53
N GLN A 41 -18.50 -9.24 6.82
CA GLN A 41 -19.12 -10.27 7.65
C GLN A 41 -20.59 -9.94 7.96
N VAL A 42 -20.90 -8.67 8.24
CA VAL A 42 -22.28 -8.24 8.50
C VAL A 42 -23.14 -8.39 7.25
N LEU A 43 -22.62 -7.99 6.09
CA LEU A 43 -23.32 -8.05 4.80
C LEU A 43 -23.60 -9.49 4.30
N ARG A 44 -22.94 -10.52 4.85
CA ARG A 44 -23.21 -11.93 4.47
C ARG A 44 -24.66 -12.37 4.72
N GLY A 45 -25.37 -11.73 5.64
CA GLY A 45 -26.80 -11.98 5.87
C GLY A 45 -27.73 -11.42 4.80
N LEU A 46 -27.24 -10.52 3.94
CA LEU A 46 -28.01 -9.85 2.88
C LEU A 46 -27.24 -9.89 1.55
N PRO A 47 -27.19 -11.04 0.85
CA PRO A 47 -26.33 -11.20 -0.33
C PRO A 47 -26.66 -10.21 -1.46
N HIS A 48 -27.94 -9.83 -1.62
CA HIS A 48 -28.33 -8.81 -2.60
C HIS A 48 -27.82 -7.41 -2.24
N HIS A 49 -27.89 -7.03 -0.96
CA HIS A 49 -27.35 -5.75 -0.48
C HIS A 49 -25.83 -5.75 -0.52
N ALA A 50 -25.18 -6.87 -0.18
CA ALA A 50 -23.74 -7.05 -0.29
C ALA A 50 -23.24 -6.82 -1.72
N ALA A 51 -23.92 -7.41 -2.73
CA ALA A 51 -23.57 -7.21 -4.14
C ALA A 51 -23.72 -5.74 -4.58
N ALA A 52 -24.75 -5.04 -4.07
CA ALA A 52 -24.93 -3.62 -4.36
C ALA A 52 -23.84 -2.76 -3.71
N VAL A 53 -23.49 -3.03 -2.45
CA VAL A 53 -22.36 -2.37 -1.77
C VAL A 53 -21.05 -2.62 -2.50
N ASP A 54 -20.77 -3.88 -2.89
CA ASP A 54 -19.56 -4.23 -3.65
C ASP A 54 -19.50 -3.50 -5.00
N THR A 55 -20.64 -3.31 -5.66
CA THR A 55 -20.73 -2.54 -6.91
C THR A 55 -20.39 -1.07 -6.66
N VAL A 56 -21.02 -0.43 -5.67
CA VAL A 56 -20.74 0.98 -5.30
C VAL A 56 -19.27 1.18 -4.94
N VAL A 57 -18.69 0.29 -4.14
CA VAL A 57 -17.28 0.33 -3.75
C VAL A 57 -16.33 0.04 -4.92
N GLY A 58 -16.70 -0.87 -5.82
CA GLY A 58 -15.95 -1.19 -7.03
C GLY A 58 -15.95 -0.04 -8.05
N ASP A 59 -17.10 0.58 -8.24
CA ASP A 59 -17.30 1.71 -9.15
C ASP A 59 -16.49 2.94 -8.70
N TYR A 60 -16.43 3.22 -7.39
CA TYR A 60 -15.51 4.22 -6.83
C TYR A 60 -14.06 3.99 -7.31
N HIS A 61 -13.55 2.76 -7.18
CA HIS A 61 -12.17 2.44 -7.58
C HIS A 61 -11.96 2.62 -9.09
N VAL A 62 -12.90 2.15 -9.90
CA VAL A 62 -12.86 2.27 -11.36
C VAL A 62 -12.86 3.73 -11.79
N GLU A 63 -13.76 4.53 -11.23
CA GLU A 63 -13.92 5.95 -11.57
C GLU A 63 -12.69 6.77 -11.18
N VAL A 64 -12.16 6.59 -9.96
CA VAL A 64 -10.93 7.28 -9.55
C VAL A 64 -9.76 6.89 -10.43
N ARG A 65 -9.60 5.60 -10.72
CA ARG A 65 -8.54 5.09 -11.61
C ARG A 65 -8.64 5.71 -13.00
N ASP A 66 -9.84 5.77 -13.57
CA ASP A 66 -10.04 6.27 -14.93
C ASP A 66 -9.89 7.81 -14.99
N ALA A 67 -10.32 8.53 -13.95
CA ALA A 67 -10.05 9.95 -13.82
C ALA A 67 -8.54 10.26 -13.69
N TRP A 68 -7.80 9.44 -12.93
CA TRP A 68 -6.34 9.58 -12.85
C TRP A 68 -5.63 9.26 -14.17
N LYS A 69 -6.11 8.26 -14.92
CA LYS A 69 -5.58 8.00 -16.28
C LYS A 69 -5.77 9.21 -17.18
N GLU A 70 -6.90 9.89 -17.09
CA GLU A 70 -7.20 11.10 -17.86
C GLU A 70 -6.30 12.28 -17.43
N ILE A 71 -6.11 12.48 -16.12
CA ILE A 71 -5.15 13.46 -15.59
C ILE A 71 -3.76 13.15 -16.16
N ASP A 72 -3.31 11.89 -16.12
CA ASP A 72 -2.00 11.49 -16.64
C ASP A 72 -1.87 11.62 -18.15
N ALA A 73 -2.94 11.39 -18.90
CA ALA A 73 -2.96 11.61 -20.34
C ALA A 73 -2.85 13.11 -20.65
N ARG A 74 -3.54 13.96 -19.89
CA ARG A 74 -3.46 15.42 -20.01
C ARG A 74 -2.09 15.95 -19.63
N THR A 75 -1.55 15.54 -18.47
CA THR A 75 -0.19 15.90 -18.03
C THR A 75 0.83 15.48 -19.08
N ARG A 76 0.74 14.27 -19.66
CA ARG A 76 1.65 13.83 -20.74
C ARG A 76 1.64 14.73 -21.97
N ARG A 77 0.50 15.34 -22.30
CA ARG A 77 0.36 16.26 -23.46
C ARG A 77 0.95 17.65 -23.17
N VAL A 78 0.85 18.12 -21.92
CA VAL A 78 1.32 19.44 -21.50
C VAL A 78 2.79 19.41 -21.10
N ASP A 79 3.17 18.45 -20.26
CA ASP A 79 4.50 18.27 -19.72
C ASP A 79 4.85 16.75 -19.65
N PRO A 80 5.48 16.21 -20.70
CA PRO A 80 5.85 14.79 -20.75
C PRO A 80 6.91 14.42 -19.70
N ALA A 81 7.61 15.41 -19.15
CA ALA A 81 8.63 15.19 -18.14
C ALA A 81 8.04 14.96 -16.75
N VAL A 82 7.08 15.79 -16.33
CA VAL A 82 6.32 15.59 -15.08
C VAL A 82 5.58 14.26 -15.11
N ALA A 83 5.04 13.86 -16.25
CA ALA A 83 4.38 12.57 -16.40
C ALA A 83 5.35 11.37 -16.29
N ASP A 84 6.57 11.48 -16.81
CA ASP A 84 7.57 10.40 -16.71
C ASP A 84 8.02 10.18 -15.25
N LEU A 85 8.16 11.26 -14.47
CA LEU A 85 8.45 11.21 -13.03
C LEU A 85 7.40 10.40 -12.25
N ARG A 86 6.15 10.38 -12.75
CA ARG A 86 5.01 9.66 -12.14
C ARG A 86 4.67 8.35 -12.84
N SER A 87 5.51 7.89 -13.77
CA SER A 87 5.17 6.72 -14.59
C SER A 87 5.04 5.44 -13.74
N PRO A 88 4.11 4.53 -14.08
CA PRO A 88 3.97 3.24 -13.40
C PRO A 88 5.28 2.44 -13.39
N ARG A 89 6.09 2.58 -14.44
CA ARG A 89 7.42 1.99 -14.54
C ARG A 89 8.32 2.41 -13.38
N ARG A 90 8.33 3.70 -13.00
CA ARG A 90 9.17 4.18 -11.90
C ARG A 90 8.69 3.68 -10.55
N THR A 91 7.37 3.63 -10.34
CA THR A 91 6.78 3.06 -9.13
C THR A 91 7.11 1.58 -9.01
N VAL A 92 6.86 0.78 -10.06
CA VAL A 92 7.18 -0.65 -10.11
C VAL A 92 8.67 -0.87 -9.92
N GLY A 93 9.53 -0.10 -10.60
CA GLY A 93 10.98 -0.16 -10.43
C GLY A 93 11.41 0.14 -9.00
N THR A 94 10.81 1.13 -8.34
CA THR A 94 11.12 1.49 -6.96
C THR A 94 10.72 0.36 -6.00
N VAL A 95 9.54 -0.22 -6.20
CA VAL A 95 9.05 -1.35 -5.38
C VAL A 95 9.94 -2.58 -5.58
N LEU A 96 10.26 -2.95 -6.83
CA LEU A 96 11.17 -4.05 -7.14
C LEU A 96 12.57 -3.79 -6.57
N GLY A 97 13.05 -2.55 -6.65
CA GLY A 97 14.32 -2.12 -6.08
C GLY A 97 14.36 -2.31 -4.57
N ALA A 98 13.34 -1.81 -3.87
CA ALA A 98 13.21 -1.92 -2.42
C ALA A 98 13.06 -3.37 -1.96
N LEU A 99 12.23 -4.18 -2.64
CA LEU A 99 12.03 -5.60 -2.29
C LEU A 99 13.29 -6.42 -2.57
N GLY A 100 13.95 -6.21 -3.71
CA GLY A 100 15.18 -6.93 -4.07
C GLY A 100 16.32 -6.60 -3.12
N ILE A 101 16.62 -5.32 -2.93
CA ILE A 101 17.71 -4.87 -2.06
C ILE A 101 17.38 -5.17 -0.59
N GLY A 102 16.14 -4.95 -0.15
CA GLY A 102 15.69 -5.28 1.20
C GLY A 102 15.74 -6.78 1.49
N GLY A 103 15.38 -7.62 0.52
CA GLY A 103 15.53 -9.07 0.62
C GLY A 103 16.98 -9.50 0.75
N ALA A 104 17.88 -8.96 -0.09
CA ALA A 104 19.31 -9.23 0.01
C ALA A 104 19.91 -8.75 1.35
N PHE A 105 19.47 -7.61 1.85
CA PHE A 105 19.87 -7.10 3.16
C PHE A 105 19.37 -8.01 4.30
N ALA A 106 18.12 -8.44 4.26
CA ALA A 106 17.53 -9.30 5.29
C ALA A 106 18.28 -10.63 5.46
N PHE A 107 18.83 -11.20 4.38
CA PHE A 107 19.62 -12.42 4.45
C PHE A 107 20.88 -12.32 5.33
N PHE A 108 21.49 -11.14 5.45
CA PHE A 108 22.71 -10.94 6.24
C PHE A 108 22.47 -10.28 7.60
N PHE A 109 21.33 -9.58 7.76
CA PHE A 109 21.04 -8.79 8.96
C PHE A 109 19.79 -9.25 9.73
N SER A 110 19.15 -10.35 9.31
CA SER A 110 18.11 -11.01 10.11
C SER A 110 18.73 -11.89 11.22
N ARG A 111 17.95 -12.17 12.27
CA ARG A 111 18.35 -13.06 13.38
C ARG A 111 18.33 -14.55 13.01
N ALA A 112 18.18 -14.89 11.73
CA ALA A 112 18.09 -16.26 11.29
C ALA A 112 19.50 -16.83 11.08
N ASP A 113 19.78 -18.00 11.68
CA ASP A 113 21.04 -18.71 11.53
C ASP A 113 21.12 -19.38 10.16
N PHE A 114 21.58 -18.63 9.17
CA PHE A 114 21.80 -19.13 7.82
C PHE A 114 23.30 -19.36 7.55
N ASP A 115 23.63 -20.42 6.81
CA ASP A 115 24.99 -20.62 6.29
C ASP A 115 25.32 -19.55 5.23
N MET A 116 26.32 -18.72 5.50
CA MET A 116 26.71 -17.61 4.63
C MET A 116 27.08 -18.05 3.21
N LEU A 117 27.69 -19.23 3.05
CA LEU A 117 28.07 -19.72 1.72
C LEU A 117 26.85 -20.15 0.91
N ALA A 118 25.81 -20.65 1.58
CA ALA A 118 24.55 -21.04 0.94
C ALA A 118 23.66 -19.84 0.60
N ILE A 119 23.77 -18.74 1.34
CA ILE A 119 23.00 -17.50 1.12
C ILE A 119 23.50 -16.69 -0.08
N LEU A 120 24.83 -16.68 -0.32
CA LEU A 120 25.46 -15.81 -1.31
C LEU A 120 24.75 -15.83 -2.69
N PRO A 121 24.43 -16.99 -3.29
CA PRO A 121 23.68 -17.04 -4.55
C PRO A 121 22.28 -16.40 -4.48
N TRP A 122 21.56 -16.59 -3.38
CA TRP A 122 20.24 -15.98 -3.16
C TRP A 122 20.37 -14.46 -3.02
N SER A 123 21.35 -13.99 -2.24
CA SER A 123 21.63 -12.57 -2.12
C SER A 123 21.94 -11.91 -3.47
N SER A 124 22.65 -12.62 -4.35
CA SER A 124 22.93 -12.16 -5.71
C SER A 124 21.69 -12.08 -6.58
N ALA A 125 20.80 -13.08 -6.51
CA ALA A 125 19.54 -13.04 -7.23
C ALA A 125 18.67 -11.84 -6.78
N PHE A 126 18.54 -11.64 -5.48
CA PHE A 126 17.79 -10.52 -4.89
C PHE A 126 18.40 -9.15 -5.23
N LEU A 127 19.73 -9.01 -5.14
CA LEU A 127 20.41 -7.79 -5.59
C LEU A 127 20.25 -7.57 -7.09
N THR A 128 20.26 -8.61 -7.92
CA THR A 128 20.07 -8.47 -9.37
C THR A 128 18.68 -7.91 -9.66
N VAL A 129 17.63 -8.49 -9.07
CA VAL A 129 16.25 -7.98 -9.20
C VAL A 129 16.15 -6.55 -8.68
N GLY A 130 16.79 -6.27 -7.53
CA GLY A 130 16.83 -4.94 -6.93
C GLY A 130 17.51 -3.90 -7.82
N THR A 131 18.68 -4.20 -8.35
CA THR A 131 19.42 -3.32 -9.26
C THR A 131 18.64 -3.10 -10.56
N VAL A 132 18.01 -4.12 -11.13
CA VAL A 132 17.12 -3.94 -12.30
C VAL A 132 15.96 -3.01 -11.96
N GLY A 133 15.33 -3.18 -10.79
CA GLY A 133 14.29 -2.27 -10.29
C GLY A 133 14.78 -0.83 -10.16
N VAL A 134 15.94 -0.62 -9.54
CA VAL A 134 16.60 0.69 -9.41
C VAL A 134 16.85 1.30 -10.80
N LEU A 135 17.39 0.54 -11.74
CA LEU A 135 17.62 1.03 -13.11
C LEU A 135 16.30 1.35 -13.83
N MET A 136 15.23 0.56 -13.63
CA MET A 136 13.91 0.88 -14.18
C MET A 136 13.32 2.16 -13.59
N ALA A 137 13.56 2.41 -12.29
CA ALA A 137 13.09 3.59 -11.57
C ALA A 137 13.87 4.86 -11.93
N LEU A 138 15.16 4.71 -12.20
CA LEU A 138 16.06 5.83 -12.47
C LEU A 138 16.24 6.08 -13.97
N LEU A 139 16.00 5.12 -14.88
CA LEU A 139 16.24 5.30 -16.31
C LEU A 139 14.95 5.29 -17.15
N PRO A 140 14.80 6.25 -18.09
CA PRO A 140 15.78 7.27 -18.46
C PRO A 140 15.62 8.58 -17.63
N VAL A 141 16.63 8.95 -16.83
CA VAL A 141 16.76 10.37 -16.41
C VAL A 141 17.05 11.18 -17.68
N ARG A 142 16.10 12.02 -18.09
CA ARG A 142 16.26 12.94 -19.22
C ARG A 142 16.51 14.34 -18.69
N ARG A 143 17.30 15.15 -19.40
CA ARG A 143 17.47 16.58 -19.08
C ARG A 143 16.13 17.34 -18.98
N SER A 144 15.13 16.90 -19.74
CA SER A 144 13.78 17.47 -19.72
C SER A 144 12.98 17.07 -18.47
N ALA A 145 13.32 15.97 -17.80
CA ALA A 145 12.64 15.42 -16.62
C ALA A 145 13.64 15.28 -15.47
N PRO A 146 14.02 16.40 -14.84
CA PRO A 146 15.04 16.40 -13.82
C PRO A 146 14.62 15.57 -12.61
N ALA A 147 15.61 14.98 -11.93
CA ALA A 147 15.36 14.24 -10.70
C ALA A 147 14.75 15.16 -9.63
N THR A 148 13.83 14.64 -8.81
CA THR A 148 13.32 15.37 -7.64
C THR A 148 14.18 15.07 -6.42
N SER A 149 14.13 15.94 -5.42
CA SER A 149 14.83 15.75 -4.13
C SER A 149 14.51 14.39 -3.49
N GLY A 150 13.23 13.99 -3.48
CA GLY A 150 12.79 12.69 -2.98
C GLY A 150 13.34 11.49 -3.79
N LEU A 151 13.52 11.63 -5.11
CA LEU A 151 14.11 10.58 -5.94
C LEU A 151 15.60 10.39 -5.60
N VAL A 152 16.33 11.50 -5.39
CA VAL A 152 17.75 11.48 -4.97
C VAL A 152 17.89 10.80 -3.60
N GLN A 153 17.06 11.16 -2.63
CA GLN A 153 17.13 10.55 -1.30
C GLN A 153 16.86 9.04 -1.35
N ARG A 154 15.80 8.62 -2.07
CA ARG A 154 15.45 7.19 -2.22
C ARG A 154 16.54 6.41 -2.96
N SER A 155 17.12 6.98 -4.01
CA SER A 155 18.19 6.30 -4.77
C SER A 155 19.44 6.08 -3.93
N TRP A 156 19.82 7.04 -3.08
CA TRP A 156 20.94 6.88 -2.15
C TRP A 156 20.65 5.90 -1.02
N LEU A 157 19.42 5.86 -0.49
CA LEU A 157 19.02 4.85 0.49
C LEU A 157 19.17 3.44 -0.10
N LEU A 158 18.65 3.21 -1.31
CA LEU A 158 18.75 1.92 -1.98
C LEU A 158 20.21 1.55 -2.29
N ALA A 159 21.01 2.50 -2.78
CA ALA A 159 22.44 2.29 -3.02
C ALA A 159 23.21 1.96 -1.74
N GLY A 160 22.88 2.62 -0.63
CA GLY A 160 23.45 2.35 0.70
C GLY A 160 23.14 0.93 1.17
N PHE A 161 21.87 0.50 1.10
CA PHE A 161 21.49 -0.87 1.46
C PHE A 161 22.11 -1.92 0.55
N ALA A 162 22.19 -1.67 -0.77
CA ALA A 162 22.85 -2.57 -1.70
C ALA A 162 24.34 -2.72 -1.39
N THR A 163 25.01 -1.62 -1.05
CA THR A 163 26.43 -1.60 -0.65
C THR A 163 26.62 -2.34 0.67
N ALA A 164 25.75 -2.12 1.65
CA ALA A 164 25.80 -2.83 2.93
C ALA A 164 25.61 -4.34 2.74
N ALA A 165 24.65 -4.76 1.92
CA ALA A 165 24.43 -6.17 1.60
C ALA A 165 25.61 -6.81 0.85
N ALA A 166 26.27 -6.06 -0.05
CA ALA A 166 27.45 -6.54 -0.78
C ALA A 166 28.72 -6.61 0.10
N ALA A 167 28.86 -5.70 1.06
CA ALA A 167 30.00 -5.66 1.98
C ALA A 167 29.84 -6.55 3.21
N ALA A 168 28.61 -6.91 3.60
CA ALA A 168 28.34 -7.74 4.78
C ALA A 168 29.13 -9.07 4.79
N PRO A 169 29.22 -9.85 3.69
CA PRO A 169 30.03 -11.06 3.66
C PRO A 169 31.51 -10.79 3.99
N LEU A 170 32.09 -9.69 3.48
CA LEU A 170 33.49 -9.35 3.72
C LEU A 170 33.77 -8.98 5.18
N LEU A 171 32.81 -8.33 5.84
CA LEU A 171 32.93 -7.95 7.24
C LEU A 171 32.70 -9.13 8.20
N LEU A 172 31.78 -10.02 7.83
CA LEU A 172 31.41 -11.19 8.64
C LEU A 172 32.43 -12.32 8.50
N LEU A 173 33.02 -12.50 7.32
CA LEU A 173 34.07 -13.48 7.04
C LEU A 173 35.46 -12.94 7.35
N ARG A 174 35.62 -12.15 8.43
CA ARG A 174 36.81 -11.36 8.87
C ARG A 174 38.20 -12.02 8.72
N PHE A 175 38.28 -13.32 8.46
CA PHE A 175 39.48 -14.15 8.34
C PHE A 175 39.66 -14.85 6.97
N ILE A 176 38.74 -14.69 6.01
CA ILE A 176 38.82 -15.32 4.68
C ILE A 176 38.98 -14.22 3.65
N THR A 177 40.10 -14.24 2.93
CA THR A 177 40.31 -13.29 1.82
C THR A 177 39.43 -13.66 0.62
N PHE A 178 39.09 -12.69 -0.23
CA PHE A 178 38.31 -12.96 -1.46
C PHE A 178 38.90 -14.09 -2.32
N SER A 179 40.23 -14.22 -2.31
CA SER A 179 41.01 -15.27 -2.99
C SER A 179 40.87 -16.67 -2.39
N GLU A 180 40.38 -16.80 -1.16
CA GLU A 180 40.21 -18.06 -0.44
C GLU A 180 38.77 -18.59 -0.53
N LEU A 181 37.83 -17.79 -1.04
CA LEU A 181 36.44 -18.22 -1.24
C LEU A 181 36.35 -19.32 -2.32
N PRO A 182 35.48 -20.34 -2.11
CA PRO A 182 35.11 -21.30 -3.16
C PRO A 182 34.65 -20.58 -4.43
N GLY A 183 34.91 -21.18 -5.60
CA GLY A 183 34.66 -20.53 -6.90
C GLY A 183 33.26 -19.92 -7.04
N ALA A 184 32.21 -20.65 -6.65
CA ALA A 184 30.83 -20.16 -6.70
C ALA A 184 30.56 -18.98 -5.74
N ALA A 185 31.06 -19.06 -4.51
CA ALA A 185 30.91 -18.00 -3.51
C ALA A 185 31.66 -16.72 -3.92
N ARG A 186 32.85 -16.88 -4.52
CA ARG A 186 33.65 -15.78 -5.07
C ARG A 186 32.93 -15.09 -6.23
N THR A 187 32.34 -15.85 -7.14
CA THR A 187 31.57 -15.28 -8.26
C THR A 187 30.34 -14.53 -7.77
N SER A 188 29.60 -15.07 -6.79
CA SER A 188 28.43 -14.39 -6.20
C SER A 188 28.82 -13.10 -5.48
N LEU A 189 29.91 -13.12 -4.70
CA LEU A 189 30.40 -11.92 -4.03
C LEU A 189 30.88 -10.85 -5.02
N GLY A 190 31.62 -11.25 -6.06
CA GLY A 190 32.03 -10.34 -7.14
C GLY A 190 30.84 -9.71 -7.85
N LEU A 191 29.81 -10.51 -8.16
CA LEU A 191 28.57 -10.01 -8.75
C LEU A 191 27.85 -9.02 -7.83
N ASN A 192 27.74 -9.30 -6.53
CA ASN A 192 27.11 -8.40 -5.56
C ASN A 192 27.82 -7.04 -5.49
N LEU A 193 29.16 -7.03 -5.50
CA LEU A 193 29.95 -5.80 -5.51
C LEU A 193 29.72 -4.99 -6.79
N VAL A 194 29.67 -5.65 -7.95
CA VAL A 194 29.35 -4.99 -9.23
C VAL A 194 27.95 -4.39 -9.20
N LEU A 195 26.95 -5.15 -8.74
CA LEU A 195 25.55 -4.68 -8.66
C LEU A 195 25.38 -3.49 -7.70
N ALA A 196 26.05 -3.51 -6.55
CA ALA A 196 26.10 -2.37 -5.63
C ALA A 196 26.77 -1.16 -6.29
N GLY A 197 27.88 -1.36 -7.00
CA GLY A 197 28.56 -0.32 -7.78
C GLY A 197 27.66 0.31 -8.83
N VAL A 198 26.86 -0.49 -9.55
CA VAL A 198 25.86 -0.02 -10.52
C VAL A 198 24.79 0.84 -9.84
N CYS A 199 24.28 0.43 -8.68
CA CYS A 199 23.32 1.24 -7.92
C CYS A 199 23.93 2.59 -7.49
N CYS A 200 25.17 2.59 -6.98
CA CYS A 200 25.88 3.82 -6.62
C CYS A 200 26.11 4.74 -7.82
N ALA A 201 26.52 4.19 -8.97
CA ALA A 201 26.72 4.95 -10.19
C ALA A 201 25.42 5.56 -10.72
N ALA A 202 24.32 4.81 -10.66
CA ALA A 202 22.99 5.31 -11.04
C ALA A 202 22.51 6.43 -10.11
N SER A 203 22.67 6.28 -8.80
CA SER A 203 22.34 7.33 -7.82
C SER A 203 23.20 8.58 -7.99
N ALA A 204 24.50 8.42 -8.22
CA ALA A 204 25.40 9.53 -8.52
C ALA A 204 25.01 10.27 -9.80
N LEU A 205 24.64 9.54 -10.86
CA LEU A 205 24.13 10.14 -12.11
C LEU A 205 22.88 11.01 -11.83
N VAL A 206 21.92 10.48 -11.06
CA VAL A 206 20.70 11.20 -10.68
C VAL A 206 21.04 12.46 -9.86
N THR A 207 21.96 12.37 -8.91
CA THR A 207 22.44 13.54 -8.15
C THR A 207 23.13 14.57 -9.04
N VAL A 208 23.97 14.15 -9.99
CA VAL A 208 24.61 15.07 -10.94
C VAL A 208 23.56 15.75 -11.82
N THR A 209 22.54 15.03 -12.26
CA THR A 209 21.44 15.66 -13.01
C THR A 209 20.67 16.66 -12.17
N TRP A 210 20.41 16.35 -10.89
CA TRP A 210 19.77 17.26 -9.94
C TRP A 210 20.63 18.53 -9.73
N ILE A 211 21.90 18.40 -9.31
CA ILE A 211 22.77 19.55 -9.05
C ILE A 211 22.93 20.48 -10.27
N ARG A 212 22.81 19.96 -11.49
CA ARG A 212 22.99 20.74 -12.73
C ARG A 212 21.82 21.68 -13.07
N LEU A 213 20.63 21.54 -12.51
CA LEU A 213 19.57 22.53 -12.72
C LEU A 213 19.63 23.63 -11.67
N GLY A 214 19.16 24.83 -12.03
CA GLY A 214 19.02 25.92 -11.07
C GLY A 214 17.99 25.59 -9.99
N THR A 215 18.11 26.20 -8.81
CA THR A 215 17.15 26.04 -7.71
C THR A 215 15.71 26.39 -8.12
N GLU A 216 15.53 27.39 -8.98
CA GLU A 216 14.21 27.82 -9.48
C GLU A 216 13.52 26.78 -10.36
N GLU A 217 14.27 26.09 -11.22
CA GLU A 217 13.75 25.03 -12.11
C GLU A 217 13.30 23.81 -11.30
N HIS A 218 14.04 23.45 -10.24
CA HIS A 218 13.64 22.39 -9.32
C HIS A 218 12.33 22.71 -8.62
N SER A 219 12.24 23.90 -8.03
CA SER A 219 11.02 24.31 -7.33
C SER A 219 9.82 24.41 -8.27
N ALA A 220 10.02 24.70 -9.56
CA ALA A 220 8.94 24.69 -10.55
C ALA A 220 8.46 23.26 -10.87
N VAL A 221 9.38 22.32 -11.09
CA VAL A 221 9.02 20.91 -11.34
C VAL A 221 8.38 20.25 -10.11
N GLU A 222 8.90 20.52 -8.91
CA GLU A 222 8.31 20.03 -7.66
C GLU A 222 6.88 20.57 -7.48
N ARG A 223 6.67 21.88 -7.69
CA ARG A 223 5.31 22.49 -7.68
C ARG A 223 4.37 21.83 -8.69
N LEU A 224 4.83 21.54 -9.91
CA LEU A 224 4.01 20.88 -10.92
C LEU A 224 3.66 19.43 -10.54
N VAL A 225 4.58 18.70 -9.94
CA VAL A 225 4.33 17.35 -9.43
C VAL A 225 3.31 17.39 -8.29
N ASP A 226 3.45 18.36 -7.38
CA ASP A 226 2.54 18.57 -6.24
C ASP A 226 1.15 19.01 -6.68
N ASP A 227 1.05 19.89 -7.69
CA ASP A 227 -0.22 20.31 -8.28
C ASP A 227 -0.99 19.13 -8.87
N VAL A 228 -0.31 18.26 -9.63
CA VAL A 228 -0.94 17.05 -10.18
C VAL A 228 -1.36 16.08 -9.07
N SER A 229 -0.59 15.99 -7.97
CA SER A 229 -0.97 15.17 -6.81
C SER A 229 -2.21 15.71 -6.13
N THR A 230 -2.25 17.02 -5.92
CA THR A 230 -3.38 17.73 -5.33
C THR A 230 -4.64 17.58 -6.19
N GLN A 231 -4.50 17.66 -7.52
CA GLN A 231 -5.62 17.42 -8.44
C GLN A 231 -6.17 15.99 -8.35
N ARG A 232 -5.28 14.99 -8.28
CA ARG A 232 -5.70 13.58 -8.11
C ARG A 232 -6.41 13.34 -6.78
N GLU A 233 -5.91 13.94 -5.71
CA GLU A 233 -6.52 13.87 -4.37
C GLU A 233 -7.89 14.56 -4.36
N ALA A 234 -8.01 15.76 -4.94
CA ALA A 234 -9.27 16.49 -5.02
C ALA A 234 -10.33 15.72 -5.82
N VAL A 235 -9.94 15.06 -6.91
CA VAL A 235 -10.85 14.19 -7.67
C VAL A 235 -11.25 12.97 -6.85
N ALA A 236 -10.30 12.28 -6.21
CA ALA A 236 -10.61 11.12 -5.38
C ALA A 236 -11.55 11.48 -4.22
N GLU A 237 -11.38 12.65 -3.59
CA GLU A 237 -12.23 13.17 -2.51
C GLU A 237 -13.64 13.56 -3.00
N SER A 238 -13.72 14.23 -4.16
CA SER A 238 -15.00 14.56 -4.79
C SER A 238 -15.80 13.31 -5.14
N VAL A 239 -15.14 12.31 -5.73
CA VAL A 239 -15.75 11.01 -6.05
C VAL A 239 -16.14 10.30 -4.76
N LEU A 240 -15.28 10.29 -3.74
CA LEU A 240 -15.55 9.65 -2.44
C LEU A 240 -16.82 10.18 -1.78
N THR A 241 -17.04 11.49 -1.83
CA THR A 241 -18.24 12.11 -1.25
C THR A 241 -19.51 11.62 -1.94
N ARG A 242 -19.50 11.44 -3.27
CA ARG A 242 -20.64 10.90 -4.01
C ARG A 242 -20.94 9.45 -3.63
N TYR A 243 -19.93 8.59 -3.62
CA TYR A 243 -20.12 7.17 -3.30
C TYR A 243 -20.48 6.94 -1.83
N ARG A 244 -20.00 7.82 -0.93
CA ARG A 244 -20.51 7.89 0.45
C ARG A 244 -22.01 8.15 0.46
N THR A 245 -22.48 9.17 -0.25
CA THR A 245 -23.93 9.48 -0.34
C THR A 245 -24.71 8.30 -0.95
N SER A 246 -24.18 7.63 -1.98
CA SER A 246 -24.82 6.44 -2.56
C SER A 246 -24.94 5.28 -1.58
N LEU A 247 -23.96 5.04 -0.71
CA LEU A 247 -24.07 4.04 0.36
C LEU A 247 -25.13 4.44 1.40
N GLU A 248 -25.18 5.72 1.78
CA GLU A 248 -26.20 6.25 2.70
C GLU A 248 -27.62 6.11 2.12
N GLU A 249 -27.79 6.35 0.81
CA GLU A 249 -29.04 6.12 0.08
C GLU A 249 -29.41 4.65 0.02
N LEU A 250 -28.47 3.78 -0.39
CA LEU A 250 -28.66 2.33 -0.45
C LEU A 250 -29.12 1.76 0.90
N HIS A 251 -28.56 2.28 2.00
CA HIS A 251 -28.94 1.88 3.34
C HIS A 251 -30.30 2.45 3.77
N ARG A 252 -30.63 3.67 3.36
CA ARG A 252 -31.93 4.30 3.65
C ARG A 252 -33.09 3.54 3.00
N ASP A 253 -32.84 2.97 1.82
CA ASP A 253 -33.84 2.23 1.03
C ASP A 253 -34.09 0.80 1.55
N LEU A 254 -33.27 0.31 2.47
CA LEU A 254 -33.47 -0.99 3.11
C LEU A 254 -34.71 -1.02 4.02
N ALA A 255 -35.34 -2.19 4.09
CA ALA A 255 -36.41 -2.42 5.03
C ALA A 255 -35.92 -2.24 6.48
N ALA A 256 -36.80 -1.78 7.36
CA ALA A 256 -36.46 -1.57 8.77
C ALA A 256 -35.94 -2.86 9.44
N GLU A 257 -36.48 -4.02 9.05
CA GLU A 257 -36.07 -5.33 9.56
C GLU A 257 -34.62 -5.68 9.17
N GLU A 258 -34.22 -5.36 7.94
CA GLU A 258 -32.87 -5.59 7.42
C GLU A 258 -31.85 -4.65 8.08
N ARG A 259 -32.22 -3.38 8.29
CA ARG A 259 -31.40 -2.42 9.03
C ARG A 259 -31.18 -2.86 10.47
N GLU A 260 -32.24 -3.31 11.13
CA GLU A 260 -32.19 -3.81 12.50
C GLU A 260 -31.35 -5.09 12.61
N MET A 261 -31.40 -5.99 11.61
CA MET A 261 -30.49 -7.13 11.56
C MET A 261 -29.03 -6.69 11.55
N MET A 262 -28.67 -5.80 10.63
CA MET A 262 -27.28 -5.37 10.49
C MET A 262 -26.81 -4.66 11.76
N HIS A 263 -27.65 -3.81 12.34
CA HIS A 263 -27.36 -3.17 13.62
C HIS A 263 -27.06 -4.21 14.71
N ARG A 264 -27.91 -5.24 14.85
CA ARG A 264 -27.66 -6.34 15.80
C ARG A 264 -26.36 -7.10 15.54
N ALA A 265 -25.99 -7.30 14.28
CA ALA A 265 -24.74 -7.96 13.92
C ALA A 265 -23.51 -7.11 14.29
N TYR A 266 -23.56 -5.79 14.06
CA TYR A 266 -22.52 -4.86 14.52
C TYR A 266 -22.43 -4.82 16.04
N THR A 267 -23.57 -4.74 16.74
CA THR A 267 -23.63 -4.74 18.20
C THR A 267 -22.99 -6.01 18.78
N ALA A 268 -23.32 -7.19 18.26
CA ALA A 268 -22.74 -8.45 18.73
C ALA A 268 -21.21 -8.53 18.52
N ALA A 269 -20.73 -8.01 17.39
CA ALA A 269 -19.29 -7.89 17.13
C ALA A 269 -18.64 -6.87 18.07
N GLY A 270 -19.26 -5.70 18.27
CA GLY A 270 -18.79 -4.64 19.14
C GLY A 270 -18.69 -5.08 20.60
N GLU A 271 -19.72 -5.75 21.13
CA GLU A 271 -19.69 -6.34 22.48
C GLU A 271 -18.52 -7.29 22.67
N THR A 272 -18.23 -8.10 21.65
CA THR A 272 -17.10 -9.02 21.65
C THR A 272 -15.75 -8.28 21.63
N LEU A 273 -15.63 -7.23 20.83
CA LEU A 273 -14.41 -6.42 20.75
C LEU A 273 -14.16 -5.64 22.05
N VAL A 274 -15.21 -5.10 22.67
CA VAL A 274 -15.14 -4.42 23.98
C VAL A 274 -14.72 -5.42 25.06
N ALA A 275 -15.35 -6.59 25.13
CA ALA A 275 -15.00 -7.63 26.10
C ALA A 275 -13.53 -8.09 25.97
N ARG A 276 -12.97 -8.02 24.76
CA ARG A 276 -11.57 -8.33 24.46
C ARG A 276 -10.62 -7.14 24.63
N GLY A 277 -11.11 -5.95 24.97
CA GLY A 277 -10.33 -4.72 25.10
C GLY A 277 -9.70 -4.23 23.79
N VAL A 278 -10.30 -4.56 22.64
CA VAL A 278 -9.83 -4.10 21.31
C VAL A 278 -10.33 -2.69 21.01
N ILE A 279 -11.56 -2.38 21.43
CA ILE A 279 -12.22 -1.08 21.31
C ILE A 279 -12.79 -0.68 22.67
N GLU A 280 -13.08 0.61 22.85
CA GLU A 280 -13.57 1.15 24.12
C GLU A 280 -15.09 1.01 24.25
N THR A 281 -15.83 1.27 23.17
CA THR A 281 -17.30 1.23 23.20
C THR A 281 -17.87 0.53 21.97
N VAL A 282 -19.06 -0.06 22.14
CA VAL A 282 -19.81 -0.73 21.06
C VAL A 282 -20.19 0.25 19.95
N ASP A 283 -20.47 1.50 20.33
CA ASP A 283 -20.85 2.57 19.39
C ASP A 283 -19.80 2.80 18.30
N GLN A 284 -18.52 2.55 18.59
CA GLN A 284 -17.43 2.72 17.62
C GLN A 284 -17.66 1.93 16.34
N VAL A 285 -18.26 0.73 16.43
CA VAL A 285 -18.55 -0.12 15.26
C VAL A 285 -20.00 -0.07 14.80
N CYS A 286 -20.89 0.61 15.53
CA CYS A 286 -22.32 0.66 15.23
C CYS A 286 -22.77 2.00 14.62
N SER A 287 -21.91 3.02 14.63
CA SER A 287 -22.26 4.40 14.24
C SER A 287 -22.15 4.69 12.74
N HIS A 288 -21.80 3.71 11.91
CA HIS A 288 -21.62 3.87 10.47
C HIS A 288 -22.61 3.05 9.63
N VAL A 289 -22.74 3.45 8.37
CA VAL A 289 -23.52 2.74 7.37
C VAL A 289 -22.73 1.55 6.81
N PRO A 290 -23.33 0.35 6.65
CA PRO A 290 -22.67 -0.79 6.02
C PRO A 290 -22.03 -0.44 4.67
N GLY A 291 -20.77 -0.84 4.49
CA GLY A 291 -19.97 -0.55 3.30
C GLY A 291 -19.02 0.63 3.45
N MET A 292 -19.20 1.49 4.48
CA MET A 292 -18.30 2.62 4.73
C MET A 292 -16.88 2.19 5.11
N LEU A 293 -16.70 1.09 5.84
CA LEU A 293 -15.36 0.60 6.19
C LEU A 293 -14.65 0.02 4.96
N MET A 294 -15.42 -0.59 4.04
CA MET A 294 -14.89 -1.06 2.77
C MET A 294 -14.47 0.11 1.87
N LEU A 295 -15.33 1.13 1.75
CA LEU A 295 -15.03 2.33 0.99
C LEU A 295 -13.83 3.09 1.59
N GLN A 296 -13.75 3.20 2.91
CA GLN A 296 -12.62 3.83 3.60
C GLN A 296 -11.31 3.08 3.31
N ALA A 297 -11.30 1.74 3.38
CA ALA A 297 -10.08 0.98 3.10
C ALA A 297 -9.57 1.16 1.66
N ILE A 298 -10.47 1.27 0.67
CA ILE A 298 -10.06 1.58 -0.71
C ILE A 298 -9.62 3.03 -0.82
N ALA A 299 -10.33 3.97 -0.20
CA ALA A 299 -9.98 5.38 -0.22
C ALA A 299 -8.62 5.65 0.44
N ASP A 300 -8.31 5.05 1.58
CA ASP A 300 -7.00 5.12 2.26
C ASP A 300 -5.87 4.58 1.37
N ALA A 301 -6.13 3.51 0.61
CA ALA A 301 -5.17 2.99 -0.37
C ALA A 301 -4.99 3.93 -1.59
N THR A 302 -5.95 4.81 -1.83
CA THR A 302 -6.04 5.67 -3.02
C THR A 302 -5.60 7.12 -2.71
N ILE A 303 -5.72 7.59 -1.47
CA ILE A 303 -5.38 8.96 -1.04
C ILE A 303 -4.22 8.89 -0.03
N PRO A 304 -2.97 8.67 -0.47
CA PRO A 304 -1.87 8.27 0.41
C PRO A 304 -1.37 9.36 1.37
N ASN A 305 -1.65 10.64 1.11
CA ASN A 305 -1.15 11.77 1.91
C ASN A 305 -2.20 12.35 2.88
N ARG A 306 -3.41 11.77 2.93
CA ARG A 306 -4.45 12.21 3.86
C ARG A 306 -5.08 11.00 4.52
N THR A 307 -5.29 11.09 5.83
CA THR A 307 -6.12 10.13 6.54
C THR A 307 -7.56 10.29 6.07
N VAL A 308 -8.10 9.28 5.38
CA VAL A 308 -9.51 9.30 4.99
C VAL A 308 -10.32 8.84 6.19
N VAL A 309 -11.15 9.74 6.72
CA VAL A 309 -11.99 9.44 7.88
C VAL A 309 -13.45 9.47 7.44
N LEU A 310 -13.97 8.30 7.04
CA LEU A 310 -15.41 8.12 6.80
C LEU A 310 -16.12 7.69 8.07
N VAL A 311 -15.44 6.94 8.94
CA VAL A 311 -15.93 6.48 10.24
C VAL A 311 -15.06 7.08 11.35
N PRO A 312 -15.39 8.27 11.89
CA PRO A 312 -14.55 8.99 12.85
C PRO A 312 -14.22 8.21 14.12
N GLN A 313 -15.15 7.35 14.54
CA GLN A 313 -15.01 6.56 15.77
C GLN A 313 -14.04 5.37 15.61
N LEU A 314 -13.68 5.03 14.36
CA LEU A 314 -12.71 4.00 14.01
C LEU A 314 -11.49 4.58 13.27
N ALA A 315 -11.20 5.86 13.47
CA ALA A 315 -9.93 6.41 13.01
C ALA A 315 -8.77 5.72 13.77
N PRO A 316 -7.71 5.26 13.09
CA PRO A 316 -6.56 4.70 13.78
C PRO A 316 -5.98 5.76 14.74
N PRO A 317 -5.53 5.36 15.94
CA PRO A 317 -4.95 6.30 16.89
C PRO A 317 -3.79 7.04 16.22
N GLN A 318 -3.83 8.38 16.26
CA GLN A 318 -2.74 9.20 15.74
C GLN A 318 -1.48 8.84 16.53
N ARG A 319 -0.45 8.36 15.83
CA ARG A 319 0.87 8.08 16.41
C ARG A 319 1.64 9.37 16.65
#